data_AF-A0A3N5FDL1-F1
#
_entry.id   AF-A0A3N5FDL1-F1
#
_cell.length_a   1.000
_cell.length_b   1.000
_cell.length_c   1.000
_cell.angle_alpha   90.00
_cell.angle_beta   90.00
_cell.angle_gamma   90.00
#
_symmetry.space_group_name_H-M   'P 1'
#
loop_
_entity.id
_entity.type
_entity.pdbx_description
1 polymer ?
#
loop_
_entity_poly.entity_id
_entity_poly.type
_entity_poly.pdbx_seq_one_letter_code
_entity_poly.pdbx_strand_id
1 'polypeptide(L)'
;MLSLAFLLLAQAAAAETPVFKAELQDVAPTGKTGPTVSCEDTTNLPNGALIDAFLYFDHVTEGRAISKSVATAKGGKFSMDFRPFPNSKKNMAGKYIAVFRFNQALQNQAFAGF
;
A
#
# COMPACT_ATOMS: atom_id res chain seq x y z
N MET A 1 -15.46 50.41 9.36
CA MET A 1 -15.93 49.10 9.84
C MET A 1 -15.63 48.11 8.74
N LEU A 2 -14.49 47.44 8.86
CA LEU A 2 -13.82 46.67 7.81
C LEU A 2 -14.05 45.18 8.07
N SER A 3 -14.26 44.43 6.98
CA SER A 3 -14.00 42.99 6.91
C SER A 3 -15.00 42.04 7.58
N LEU A 4 -16.26 42.09 7.15
CA LEU A 4 -17.10 40.89 7.14
C LEU A 4 -16.86 40.12 5.84
N ALA A 5 -16.74 38.80 5.96
CA ALA A 5 -16.89 37.83 4.87
C ALA A 5 -15.73 37.71 3.88
N PHE A 6 -14.50 37.48 4.37
CA PHE A 6 -13.72 36.42 3.73
C PHE A 6 -14.21 35.10 4.34
N LEU A 7 -15.30 34.58 3.76
CA LEU A 7 -15.62 33.16 3.86
C LEU A 7 -14.32 32.43 3.55
N LEU A 8 -13.67 31.90 4.58
CA LEU A 8 -12.76 30.79 4.44
C LEU A 8 -13.57 29.72 3.71
N LEU A 9 -13.38 29.65 2.40
CA LEU A 9 -13.55 28.44 1.63
C LEU A 9 -12.58 27.42 2.22
N ALA A 10 -12.91 26.90 3.39
CA ALA A 10 -12.53 25.56 3.78
C ALA A 10 -13.35 24.64 2.87
N GLN A 11 -12.97 24.62 1.59
CA GLN A 11 -13.27 23.54 0.70
C GLN A 11 -12.60 22.33 1.34
N ALA A 12 -13.34 21.67 2.23
CA ALA A 12 -13.09 20.29 2.58
C ALA A 12 -13.12 19.57 1.23
N ALA A 13 -11.94 19.42 0.63
CA ALA A 13 -11.75 18.57 -0.52
C ALA A 13 -12.38 17.24 -0.09
N ALA A 14 -13.51 16.91 -0.71
CA ALA A 14 -14.13 15.63 -0.53
C ALA A 14 -13.00 14.63 -0.78
N ALA A 15 -12.54 13.96 0.27
CA ALA A 15 -11.43 13.05 0.16
C ALA A 15 -11.89 11.94 -0.77
N GLU A 16 -11.44 12.00 -2.02
CA GLU A 16 -11.78 11.00 -3.02
C GLU A 16 -11.46 9.64 -2.41
N THR A 17 -12.41 8.71 -2.49
CA THR A 17 -12.19 7.37 -1.96
C THR A 17 -10.97 6.78 -2.66
N PRO A 18 -10.00 6.23 -1.92
CA PRO A 18 -8.80 5.68 -2.52
C PRO A 18 -9.18 4.48 -3.40
N VAL A 19 -8.75 4.52 -4.65
CA VAL A 19 -8.87 3.44 -5.62
C VAL A 19 -7.53 2.74 -5.73
N PHE A 20 -7.57 1.41 -5.69
CA PHE A 20 -6.43 0.52 -5.84
C PHE A 20 -6.72 -0.48 -6.97
N LYS A 21 -5.75 -0.70 -7.85
CA LYS A 21 -5.79 -1.62 -8.99
C LYS A 21 -4.46 -2.39 -9.08
N ALA A 22 -4.27 -3.33 -8.16
CA ALA A 22 -3.04 -4.12 -8.06
C ALA A 22 -3.09 -5.37 -8.91
N GLU A 23 -1.92 -5.74 -9.42
CA GLU A 23 -1.64 -7.08 -9.90
C GLU A 23 -0.55 -7.72 -9.05
N LEU A 24 -0.78 -8.96 -8.63
CA LEU A 24 0.21 -9.77 -7.92
C LEU A 24 0.91 -10.69 -8.91
N GLN A 25 2.24 -10.69 -8.88
CA GLN A 25 3.08 -11.54 -9.71
C GLN A 25 4.05 -12.34 -8.86
N ASP A 26 4.15 -13.64 -9.15
CA ASP A 26 5.15 -14.50 -8.52
C ASP A 26 6.51 -14.25 -9.19
N VAL A 27 7.50 -13.91 -8.39
CA VAL A 27 8.85 -13.61 -8.85
C VAL A 27 9.79 -14.68 -8.29
N ALA A 28 10.44 -15.39 -9.23
CA ALA A 28 11.40 -16.43 -8.90
C ALA A 28 12.57 -15.87 -8.07
N PRO A 29 13.14 -16.67 -7.15
CA PRO A 29 14.29 -16.23 -6.36
C PRO A 29 15.46 -15.85 -7.26
N THR A 30 16.03 -14.66 -7.03
CA THR A 30 17.19 -14.17 -7.76
C THR A 30 18.39 -14.13 -6.81
N GLY A 31 19.45 -14.89 -7.10
CA GLY A 31 20.66 -14.93 -6.26
C GLY A 31 20.39 -15.45 -4.84
N LYS A 32 20.74 -14.66 -3.82
CA LYS A 32 20.50 -14.98 -2.40
C LYS A 32 19.13 -14.50 -1.88
N THR A 33 18.38 -13.80 -2.72
CA THR A 33 17.06 -13.28 -2.38
C THR A 33 16.02 -14.36 -2.61
N GLY A 34 15.29 -14.73 -1.54
CA GLY A 34 14.23 -15.72 -1.58
C GLY A 34 13.07 -15.30 -2.51
N PRO A 35 12.12 -16.21 -2.78
CA PRO A 35 10.98 -15.96 -3.66
C PRO A 35 10.14 -14.79 -3.14
N THR A 36 9.65 -13.97 -4.05
CA THR A 36 8.84 -12.78 -3.75
C THR A 36 7.51 -12.84 -4.48
N VAL A 37 6.48 -12.21 -3.89
CA VAL A 37 5.26 -11.86 -4.62
C VAL A 37 5.33 -10.35 -4.82
N SER A 38 5.59 -9.92 -6.05
CA SER A 38 5.63 -8.50 -6.39
C SER A 38 4.21 -7.99 -6.64
N CYS A 39 3.97 -6.76 -6.24
CA CYS A 39 2.72 -6.06 -6.44
C CYS A 39 3.03 -4.72 -7.12
N GLU A 40 2.49 -4.54 -8.32
CA GLU A 40 2.51 -3.26 -9.03
C GLU A 40 1.08 -2.75 -9.16
N ASP A 41 0.88 -1.47 -8.85
CA ASP A 41 -0.47 -0.93 -8.75
C ASP A 41 -0.49 0.58 -9.09
N THR A 42 -1.65 1.04 -9.56
CA THR A 42 -2.04 2.44 -9.74
C THR A 42 -3.05 2.89 -8.69
N THR A 43 -2.85 4.08 -8.15
CA THR A 43 -3.75 4.68 -7.17
C THR A 43 -4.04 6.14 -7.47
N ASN A 44 -5.20 6.65 -7.05
CA ASN A 44 -5.51 8.08 -7.06
C ASN A 44 -4.96 8.81 -5.83
N LEU A 45 -4.21 8.13 -4.97
CA LEU A 45 -3.59 8.75 -3.80
C LEU A 45 -2.54 9.80 -4.19
N PRO A 46 -2.42 10.90 -3.41
CA PRO A 46 -1.41 11.91 -3.64
C PRO A 46 0.00 11.36 -3.40
N ASN A 47 0.99 12.02 -4.01
CA ASN A 47 2.38 11.66 -3.82
C ASN A 47 2.78 11.74 -2.34
N GLY A 48 3.51 10.73 -1.86
CA GLY A 48 3.91 10.63 -0.46
C GLY A 48 2.89 9.93 0.44
N ALA A 49 1.71 9.56 -0.08
CA ALA A 49 0.77 8.74 0.69
C ALA A 49 1.36 7.37 1.00
N LEU A 50 1.25 6.93 2.26
CA LEU A 50 1.63 5.60 2.69
C LEU A 50 0.45 4.63 2.55
N ILE A 51 0.75 3.45 2.01
CA ILE A 51 -0.20 2.37 1.76
C ILE A 51 0.30 1.16 2.53
N ASP A 52 -0.42 0.78 3.58
CA ASP A 52 -0.18 -0.46 4.29
C ASP A 52 -0.72 -1.62 3.46
N ALA A 53 0.08 -2.64 3.28
CA ALA A 53 -0.31 -3.80 2.50
C ALA A 53 -0.06 -5.10 3.27
N PHE A 54 -1.07 -5.95 3.25
CA PHE A 54 -1.10 -7.21 3.98
C PHE A 54 -1.30 -8.34 2.97
N LEU A 55 -0.37 -9.29 2.95
CA LEU A 55 -0.49 -10.49 2.13
C LEU A 55 -1.06 -11.63 2.97
N TYR A 56 -2.05 -12.32 2.43
CA TYR A 56 -2.68 -13.52 3.00
C TYR A 56 -2.56 -14.70 2.03
N PHE A 57 -2.67 -15.91 2.57
CA PHE A 57 -2.64 -17.17 1.82
C PHE A 57 -3.97 -17.90 1.99
N ASP A 58 -4.60 -18.29 0.88
CA ASP A 58 -5.91 -18.94 0.70
C ASP A 58 -7.13 -18.18 1.21
N HIS A 59 -7.06 -17.57 2.40
CA HIS A 59 -8.17 -16.89 3.05
C HIS A 59 -7.69 -15.66 3.84
N VAL A 60 -8.54 -14.64 3.91
CA VAL A 60 -8.27 -13.44 4.71
C VAL A 60 -8.71 -13.72 6.14
N THR A 61 -7.75 -14.02 7.02
CA THR A 61 -7.99 -14.10 8.47
C THR A 61 -7.48 -12.84 9.13
N GLU A 62 -8.36 -12.06 9.74
CA GLU A 62 -7.97 -10.88 10.50
C GLU A 62 -6.88 -11.25 11.52
N GLY A 63 -5.72 -10.59 11.43
CA GLY A 63 -4.58 -10.81 12.33
C GLY A 63 -3.49 -11.78 11.87
N ARG A 64 -3.70 -12.60 10.82
CA ARG A 64 -2.68 -13.57 10.34
C ARG A 64 -2.27 -13.33 8.89
N ALA A 65 -1.73 -12.14 8.61
CA ALA A 65 -1.04 -11.89 7.35
C ALA A 65 0.28 -12.67 7.31
N ILE A 66 0.58 -13.31 6.18
CA ILE A 66 1.84 -14.04 5.94
C ILE A 66 3.00 -13.10 5.60
N SER A 67 2.69 -11.88 5.17
CA SER A 67 3.66 -10.81 4.94
C SER A 67 2.99 -9.44 5.08
N LYS A 68 3.78 -8.43 5.44
CA LYS A 68 3.34 -7.04 5.54
C LYS A 68 4.39 -6.16 4.88
N SER A 69 3.95 -5.15 4.15
CA SER A 69 4.82 -4.16 3.53
C SER A 69 4.12 -2.80 3.53
N VAL A 70 4.91 -1.75 3.37
CA VAL A 70 4.40 -0.38 3.23
C VAL A 70 4.97 0.17 1.93
N ALA A 71 4.11 0.70 1.08
CA ALA A 71 4.52 1.40 -0.13
C ALA A 71 4.15 2.88 -0.07
N THR A 72 4.94 3.68 -0.78
CA THR A 72 4.67 5.11 -0.95
C THR A 72 4.12 5.33 -2.35
N ALA A 73 2.97 6.00 -2.44
CA ALA A 73 2.42 6.42 -3.72
C ALA A 73 3.32 7.50 -4.36
N LYS A 74 3.69 7.29 -5.63
CA LYS A 74 4.47 8.24 -6.44
C LYS A 74 3.94 8.26 -7.87
N GLY A 75 3.48 9.43 -8.30
CA GLY A 75 2.88 9.64 -9.61
C GLY A 75 1.62 8.81 -9.83
N GLY A 76 0.80 8.61 -8.79
CA GLY A 76 -0.39 7.77 -8.85
C GLY A 76 -0.09 6.27 -9.03
N LYS A 77 1.10 5.83 -8.64
CA LYS A 77 1.54 4.43 -8.69
C LYS A 77 2.21 4.03 -7.39
N PHE A 78 2.20 2.74 -7.10
CA PHE A 78 3.03 2.17 -6.06
C PHE A 78 3.48 0.76 -6.46
N SER A 79 4.60 0.35 -5.88
CA SER A 79 5.13 -1.00 -6.04
C SER A 79 5.65 -1.49 -4.70
N MET A 80 5.54 -2.79 -4.46
CA MET A 80 6.06 -3.44 -3.28
C MET A 80 6.32 -4.91 -3.53
N ASP A 81 7.28 -5.46 -2.81
CA ASP A 81 7.53 -6.89 -2.80
C ASP A 81 7.15 -7.48 -1.45
N PHE A 82 6.41 -8.58 -1.49
CA PHE A 82 6.17 -9.43 -0.33
C PHE A 82 7.13 -10.61 -0.33
N ARG A 83 7.65 -10.96 0.85
CA ARG A 83 8.40 -12.20 1.08
C ARG A 83 7.61 -13.08 2.05
N PRO A 84 6.60 -13.81 1.57
CA PRO A 84 5.74 -14.60 2.46
C PRO A 84 6.48 -15.77 3.10
N PHE A 85 7.48 -16.33 2.41
CA PHE A 85 8.22 -17.50 2.87
C PHE A 85 9.73 -17.26 2.75
N PRO A 86 10.33 -16.41 3.61
CA PRO A 86 11.74 -16.02 3.50
C PRO A 86 12.70 -17.22 3.64
N ASN A 87 12.27 -18.28 4.32
CA ASN A 87 13.06 -19.50 4.52
C ASN A 87 12.75 -20.61 3.49
N SER A 88 11.86 -20.35 2.53
CA SER A 88 11.54 -21.29 1.45
C SER A 88 12.30 -20.94 0.18
N LYS A 89 12.61 -21.95 -0.64
CA LYS A 89 13.19 -21.75 -1.97
C LYS A 89 12.14 -21.42 -3.04
N LYS A 90 10.85 -21.56 -2.72
CA LYS A 90 9.73 -21.29 -3.64
C LYS A 90 8.51 -20.73 -2.90
N ASN A 91 7.70 -19.95 -3.61
CA ASN A 91 6.37 -19.60 -3.16
C ASN A 91 5.48 -20.86 -3.13
N MET A 92 4.54 -20.90 -2.19
CA MET A 92 3.61 -22.01 -2.06
C MET A 92 2.54 -21.89 -3.15
N ALA A 93 2.19 -23.00 -3.79
CA ALA A 93 1.08 -23.01 -4.72
C ALA A 93 -0.22 -22.76 -3.94
N GLY A 94 -1.02 -21.80 -4.39
CA GLY A 94 -2.26 -21.43 -3.72
C GLY A 94 -2.71 -20.02 -4.10
N LYS A 95 -3.73 -19.51 -3.42
CA LYS A 95 -4.26 -18.18 -3.68
C LYS A 95 -3.58 -17.16 -2.77
N TYR A 96 -2.91 -16.19 -3.37
CA TYR A 96 -2.41 -15.03 -2.66
C TYR A 96 -3.42 -13.90 -2.69
N ILE A 97 -3.66 -13.25 -1.55
CA ILE A 97 -4.63 -12.17 -1.42
C ILE A 97 -3.91 -10.97 -0.79
N ALA A 98 -3.80 -9.88 -1.53
CA ALA A 98 -3.30 -8.62 -1.01
C ALA A 98 -4.46 -7.73 -0.57
N VAL A 99 -4.34 -7.16 0.62
CA VAL A 99 -5.28 -6.17 1.16
C VAL A 99 -4.51 -4.88 1.37
N PHE A 100 -4.93 -3.82 0.68
CA PHE A 100 -4.36 -2.48 0.82
C PHE A 100 -5.21 -1.66 1.79
N ARG A 101 -4.55 -0.94 2.67
CA ARG A 101 -5.17 -0.02 3.61
C ARG A 101 -4.49 1.33 3.47
N PHE A 102 -5.28 2.31 3.08
CA PHE A 102 -4.88 3.70 3.18
C PHE A 102 -5.35 4.25 4.52
N ASN A 103 -4.42 4.66 5.37
CA ASN A 103 -4.75 5.35 6.61
C ASN A 103 -4.60 6.86 6.42
N GLN A 104 -5.72 7.51 6.09
CA GLN A 104 -5.79 8.95 5.86
C GLN A 104 -5.30 9.78 7.07
N ALA A 105 -5.42 9.25 8.29
CA ALA A 105 -4.97 9.94 9.50
C ALA A 105 -3.44 10.07 9.60
N LEU A 106 -2.69 9.24 8.87
CA LEU A 106 -1.21 9.22 8.91
C LEU A 106 -0.58 10.03 7.76
N GLN A 107 -1.36 10.56 6.82
CA GLN A 107 -0.85 11.20 5.61
C GLN A 107 -0.04 12.48 5.86
N ASN A 108 -0.32 13.18 6.96
CA ASN A 108 0.38 14.41 7.37
C ASN A 108 1.36 14.17 8.53
N GLN A 109 1.54 12.93 8.97
CA GLN A 109 2.66 12.61 9.85
C GLN A 109 3.91 12.62 8.98
N ALA A 110 4.67 13.71 9.06
CA ALA A 110 6.03 13.74 8.57
C ALA A 110 6.79 12.62 9.30
N PHE A 111 6.92 11.45 8.68
CA PHE A 111 7.88 10.46 9.12
C PHE A 111 9.24 11.05 8.84
N ALA A 112 9.85 11.59 9.90
CA ALA A 112 11.18 12.16 9.86
C ALA A 112 12.18 11.06 9.48
N GLY A 113 12.58 11.04 8.21
CA GLY A 113 13.81 10.43 7.73
C GLY A 113 13.81 8.91 7.57
N PHE A 114 14.24 8.47 6.39
CA PHE A 114 15.26 7.43 6.25
C PHE A 114 16.32 7.94 5.28
#